data_AF-A0A937YL32-F1
#
_entry.id   AF-A0A937YL32-F1
#
_cell.length_a   1.000
_cell.length_b   1.000
_cell.length_c   1.000
_cell.angle_alpha   90.00
_cell.angle_beta   90.00
_cell.angle_gamma   90.00
#
_symmetry.space_group_name_H-M   'P 1'
#
loop_
_entity.id
_entity.type
_entity.pdbx_description
1 polymer ?
#
loop_
_entity_poly.entity_id
_entity_poly.type
_entity_poly.pdbx_seq_one_letter_code
_entity_poly.pdbx_strand_id
1 'polypeptide(L)'
;MGEKPASGRIIVGDCVEAMKSLGAGSVDLVFADPPYNLQLAGELRRPNNSVVDAVDDAWDRFASFADYDAFTRAWLVEARRVLKPSGSLWVIGTYHNIHRIGATLQDLGFWVLNDVVWRKTNPMPNFRGRRFTNAHETLIWCARSEKAKGYTFNYEAMKALNEGLQMRSDWLIPLCTGHERLKDDAGQKAHPTQKPEALLHRVILATSKPEDVVLDPFFGTGTTGAVAKRLGRRYIGIEREKQYVAVAEERIAAVSPLPPDALKATPSKRAAPRVPFGSLIERGLIAPGETLYDRMKRVRAEVRADGSLALGRRTGSIHRMGAEAQNAPACNGWTFWHVTDGKGQLVPIDSLRDKVRGDFE
;
A
#
# COMPACT_ATOMS: atom_id res chain seq x y z
N MET A 1 -0.62 15.62 31.71
CA MET A 1 -0.73 15.65 30.23
C MET A 1 0.56 15.06 29.68
N GLY A 2 0.53 13.79 29.25
CA GLY A 2 1.73 13.17 28.67
C GLY A 2 2.05 13.83 27.34
N GLU A 3 3.32 14.19 27.12
CA GLU A 3 3.82 14.60 25.80
C GLU A 3 3.36 13.58 24.77
N LYS A 4 2.61 14.02 23.77
CA LYS A 4 2.35 13.19 22.60
C LYS A 4 3.72 12.85 21.99
N PRO A 5 4.06 11.57 21.80
CA PRO A 5 5.32 11.22 21.16
C PRO A 5 5.43 11.95 19.82
N ALA A 6 6.62 12.49 19.52
CA ALA A 6 6.84 13.28 18.32
C ALA A 6 6.32 12.53 17.08
N SER A 7 5.51 13.22 16.26
CA SER A 7 4.86 12.66 15.06
C SER A 7 5.85 12.17 13.99
N GLY A 8 7.14 12.46 14.14
CA GLY A 8 8.22 11.95 13.32
C GLY A 8 9.53 12.67 13.65
N ARG A 9 10.61 12.29 12.96
CA ARG A 9 11.92 12.95 13.05
C ARG A 9 12.60 13.00 11.70
N ILE A 10 13.45 14.01 11.49
CA ILE A 10 14.30 14.14 10.32
C ILE A 10 15.75 13.96 10.76
N ILE A 11 16.52 13.17 10.03
CA ILE A 11 17.93 12.91 10.28
C ILE A 11 18.72 13.52 9.12
N VAL A 12 19.62 14.46 9.45
CA VAL A 12 20.51 15.06 8.46
C VAL A 12 21.73 14.17 8.27
N GLY A 13 21.93 13.63 7.06
CA GLY A 13 23.12 12.83 6.75
C GLY A 13 22.95 11.87 5.58
N ASP A 14 23.98 11.05 5.37
CA ASP A 14 23.94 9.95 4.41
C ASP A 14 22.92 8.88 4.84
N CYS A 15 22.15 8.37 3.88
CA CYS A 15 21.07 7.43 4.14
C CYS A 15 21.53 6.09 4.72
N VAL A 16 22.69 5.58 4.29
CA VAL A 16 23.24 4.30 4.77
C VAL A 16 23.71 4.45 6.21
N GLU A 17 24.51 5.47 6.50
CA GLU A 17 25.01 5.73 7.85
C GLU A 17 23.89 6.07 8.84
N ALA A 18 22.92 6.89 8.42
CA ALA A 18 21.76 7.21 9.24
C ALA A 18 20.90 5.96 9.52
N MET A 19 20.66 5.09 8.53
CA MET A 19 19.92 3.84 8.76
C MET A 19 20.66 2.88 9.69
N LYS A 20 22.00 2.79 9.65
CA LYS A 20 22.79 1.99 10.60
C LYS A 20 22.53 2.35 12.06
N SER A 21 22.23 3.62 12.34
CA SER A 21 21.87 4.07 13.70
C SER A 21 20.48 3.61 14.16
N LEU A 22 19.62 3.13 13.25
CA LEU A 22 18.28 2.65 13.56
C LEU A 22 18.31 1.19 14.01
N GLY A 23 17.44 0.83 14.95
CA GLY A 23 17.23 -0.55 15.37
C GLY A 23 16.74 -1.43 14.22
N ALA A 24 17.16 -2.70 14.20
CA ALA A 24 16.65 -3.67 13.23
C ALA A 24 15.15 -3.92 13.46
N GLY A 25 14.37 -4.09 12.39
CA GLY A 25 12.92 -4.30 12.49
C GLY A 25 12.16 -3.17 13.22
N SER A 26 12.63 -1.92 13.10
CA SER A 26 12.04 -0.76 13.76
C SER A 26 10.97 -0.03 12.94
N VAL A 27 10.92 -0.24 11.62
CA VAL A 27 9.98 0.49 10.72
C VAL A 27 8.99 -0.44 10.03
N ASP A 28 7.79 0.07 9.75
CA ASP A 28 6.68 -0.69 9.17
C ASP A 28 6.65 -0.60 7.64
N LEU A 29 7.01 0.56 7.10
CA LEU A 29 6.99 0.86 5.68
C LEU A 29 8.26 1.64 5.31
N VAL A 30 8.90 1.28 4.19
CA VAL A 30 9.91 2.13 3.54
C VAL A 30 9.34 2.65 2.23
N PHE A 31 9.48 3.95 1.97
CA PHE A 31 9.30 4.54 0.64
C PHE A 31 10.63 5.16 0.22
N ALA A 32 11.16 4.78 -0.94
CA ALA A 32 12.43 5.27 -1.44
C ALA A 32 12.27 5.90 -2.83
N ASP A 33 12.70 7.15 -2.96
CA ASP A 33 12.86 7.89 -4.22
C ASP A 33 14.34 8.19 -4.44
N PRO A 34 15.17 7.17 -4.76
CA PRO A 34 16.61 7.36 -4.90
C PRO A 34 16.94 8.27 -6.09
N PRO A 35 18.17 8.80 -6.17
CA PRO A 35 18.68 9.39 -7.41
C PRO A 35 18.48 8.47 -8.63
N TYR A 36 18.11 9.03 -9.77
CA TYR A 36 17.76 8.27 -10.98
C TYR A 36 18.95 8.01 -11.91
N ASN A 37 20.07 8.70 -11.72
CA ASN A 37 21.23 8.64 -12.60
C ASN A 37 20.79 8.92 -14.05
N LEU A 38 20.22 10.09 -14.31
CA LEU A 38 19.59 10.42 -15.60
C LEU A 38 20.59 10.54 -16.77
N GLN A 39 21.89 10.54 -16.50
CA GLN A 39 22.98 10.56 -17.49
C GLN A 39 22.76 11.62 -18.59
N LEU A 40 22.29 12.81 -18.19
CA LEU A 40 21.93 13.87 -19.13
C LEU A 40 23.18 14.39 -19.86
N ALA A 41 23.09 14.47 -21.19
CA ALA A 41 24.14 15.00 -22.05
C ALA A 41 23.76 16.39 -22.59
N GLY A 42 24.33 17.43 -21.99
CA GLY A 42 24.22 18.81 -22.47
C GLY A 42 22.85 19.49 -22.26
N GLU A 43 22.73 20.70 -22.79
CA GLU A 43 21.55 21.55 -22.65
C GLU A 43 20.38 21.09 -23.53
N LEU A 44 19.18 21.05 -22.96
CA LEU A 44 17.94 20.82 -23.69
C LEU A 44 17.15 22.12 -23.84
N ARG A 45 16.76 22.45 -25.09
CA ARG A 45 15.92 23.61 -25.41
C ARG A 45 14.51 23.19 -25.85
N ARG A 46 13.54 24.00 -25.49
CA ARG A 46 12.15 23.93 -25.98
C ARG A 46 12.05 24.48 -27.41
N PRO A 47 10.95 24.22 -28.14
CA PRO A 47 10.73 24.79 -29.49
C PRO A 47 10.75 26.33 -29.52
N ASN A 48 10.41 26.99 -28.42
CA ASN A 48 10.48 28.45 -28.27
C ASN A 48 11.88 28.95 -27.82
N ASN A 49 12.93 28.14 -27.95
CA ASN A 49 14.32 28.41 -27.58
C ASN A 49 14.62 28.62 -26.09
N SER A 50 13.62 28.55 -25.20
CA SER A 50 13.86 28.56 -23.75
C SER A 50 14.54 27.27 -23.27
N VAL A 51 15.43 27.42 -22.29
CA VAL A 51 16.19 26.30 -21.71
C VAL A 51 15.30 25.49 -20.77
N VAL A 52 15.43 24.16 -20.82
CA VAL A 52 14.78 23.26 -19.87
C VAL A 52 15.63 23.18 -18.62
N ASP A 53 15.04 23.60 -17.50
CA ASP A 53 15.52 23.35 -16.14
C ASP A 53 15.50 21.84 -15.86
N ALA A 54 16.65 21.19 -16.06
CA ALA A 54 16.85 19.76 -15.96
C ALA A 54 17.43 19.37 -14.58
N VAL A 55 17.39 18.08 -14.26
CA VAL A 55 18.00 17.58 -13.00
C VAL A 55 19.48 17.33 -13.27
N ASP A 56 20.32 18.30 -12.95
CA ASP A 56 21.78 18.22 -13.15
C ASP A 56 22.58 18.32 -11.85
N ASP A 57 21.90 18.27 -10.70
CA ASP A 57 22.49 18.27 -9.38
C ASP A 57 23.55 17.16 -9.19
N ALA A 58 24.56 17.45 -8.35
CA ALA A 58 25.67 16.53 -8.10
C ALA A 58 25.22 15.17 -7.51
N TRP A 59 24.10 15.14 -6.77
CA TRP A 59 23.57 13.93 -6.16
C TRP A 59 22.98 12.92 -7.16
N ASP A 60 22.70 13.34 -8.40
CA ASP A 60 22.22 12.44 -9.47
C ASP A 60 23.35 11.95 -10.40
N ARG A 61 24.62 12.28 -10.10
CA ARG A 61 25.76 11.95 -10.95
C ARG A 61 26.55 10.76 -10.41
N PHE A 62 26.62 9.70 -11.19
CA PHE A 62 27.41 8.51 -10.89
C PHE A 62 28.48 8.29 -11.97
N ALA A 63 29.67 7.85 -11.56
CA ALA A 63 30.80 7.63 -12.49
C ALA A 63 30.56 6.43 -13.42
N SER A 64 29.84 5.40 -12.94
CA SER A 64 29.47 4.23 -13.73
C SER A 64 28.19 3.58 -13.21
N PHE A 65 27.65 2.63 -13.98
CA PHE A 65 26.58 1.77 -13.49
C PHE A 65 27.01 0.89 -12.31
N ALA A 66 28.29 0.50 -12.23
CA ALA A 66 28.79 -0.30 -11.11
C ALA A 66 28.76 0.52 -9.79
N ASP A 67 29.08 1.82 -9.86
CA ASP A 67 28.99 2.71 -8.70
C ASP A 67 27.54 2.91 -8.25
N TYR A 68 26.62 3.06 -9.21
CA TYR A 68 25.18 3.14 -8.93
C TYR A 68 24.65 1.84 -8.28
N ASP A 69 25.15 0.68 -8.70
CA ASP A 69 24.77 -0.61 -8.14
C ASP A 69 25.31 -0.82 -6.73
N ALA A 70 26.57 -0.44 -6.49
CA ALA A 70 27.17 -0.49 -5.17
C ALA A 70 26.41 0.40 -4.19
N PHE A 71 26.07 1.63 -4.61
CA PHE A 71 25.19 2.53 -3.87
C PHE A 71 23.82 1.89 -3.61
N THR A 72 23.17 1.36 -4.66
CA THR A 72 21.84 0.76 -4.58
C THR A 72 21.78 -0.41 -3.60
N ARG A 73 22.77 -1.31 -3.67
CA ARG A 73 22.90 -2.44 -2.75
C ARG A 73 23.11 -1.97 -1.32
N ALA A 74 23.96 -0.96 -1.08
CA ALA A 74 24.29 -0.49 0.26
C ALA A 74 23.05 0.02 1.02
N TRP A 75 22.24 0.88 0.39
CA TRP A 75 21.04 1.40 1.07
C TRP A 75 19.93 0.36 1.17
N LEU A 76 19.78 -0.53 0.18
CA LEU A 76 18.77 -1.60 0.24
C LEU A 76 19.06 -2.63 1.35
N VAL A 77 20.33 -2.94 1.62
CA VAL A 77 20.72 -3.83 2.72
C VAL A 77 20.26 -3.24 4.06
N GLU A 78 20.53 -1.97 4.30
CA GLU A 78 20.12 -1.29 5.52
C GLU A 78 18.61 -1.12 5.61
N ALA A 79 17.94 -0.72 4.52
CA ALA A 79 16.48 -0.64 4.45
C ALA A 79 15.83 -1.99 4.81
N ARG A 80 16.37 -3.10 4.30
CA ARG A 80 15.89 -4.45 4.64
C ARG A 80 16.13 -4.83 6.10
N ARG A 81 17.24 -4.36 6.70
CA ARG A 81 17.57 -4.62 8.11
C ARG A 81 16.59 -3.91 9.04
N VAL A 82 16.31 -2.63 8.78
CA VAL A 82 15.43 -1.80 9.62
C VAL A 82 13.95 -2.13 9.42
N LEU A 83 13.55 -2.68 8.27
CA LEU A 83 12.16 -3.09 8.01
C LEU A 83 11.72 -4.27 8.91
N LYS A 84 10.54 -4.17 9.51
CA LYS A 84 9.92 -5.27 10.28
C LYS A 84 9.70 -6.52 9.43
N PRO A 85 9.64 -7.74 10.02
CA PRO A 85 9.32 -8.97 9.28
C PRO A 85 8.03 -8.90 8.44
N SER A 86 7.01 -8.18 8.92
CA SER A 86 5.75 -7.91 8.22
C SER A 86 5.74 -6.59 7.45
N GLY A 87 6.87 -5.88 7.39
CA GLY A 87 6.95 -4.58 6.73
C GLY A 87 7.00 -4.69 5.20
N SER A 88 6.70 -3.57 4.54
CA SER A 88 6.78 -3.43 3.08
C SER A 88 7.78 -2.36 2.67
N LEU A 89 8.33 -2.48 1.46
CA LEU A 89 9.15 -1.46 0.81
C LEU A 89 8.51 -1.06 -0.52
N TRP A 90 8.48 0.23 -0.77
CA TRP A 90 8.21 0.83 -2.06
C TRP A 90 9.47 1.55 -2.55
N VAL A 91 9.80 1.38 -3.81
CA VAL A 91 10.82 2.19 -4.48
C VAL A 91 10.27 2.68 -5.81
N ILE A 92 10.59 3.91 -6.18
CA ILE A 92 10.20 4.51 -7.47
C ILE A 92 11.43 4.76 -8.34
N GLY A 93 11.23 4.69 -9.65
CA GLY A 93 12.24 5.03 -10.63
C GLY A 93 11.68 5.20 -12.04
N THR A 94 12.59 5.49 -12.96
CA THR A 94 12.31 5.48 -14.40
C THR A 94 13.08 4.33 -15.06
N TYR A 95 12.96 4.18 -16.37
CA TYR A 95 13.75 3.20 -17.13
C TYR A 95 15.28 3.34 -16.94
N HIS A 96 15.79 4.50 -16.52
CA HIS A 96 17.23 4.72 -16.27
C HIS A 96 17.77 3.85 -15.13
N ASN A 97 16.96 3.61 -14.09
CA ASN A 97 17.42 2.96 -12.86
C ASN A 97 16.55 1.81 -12.37
N ILE A 98 15.24 1.80 -12.66
CA ILE A 98 14.29 0.90 -11.98
C ILE A 98 14.57 -0.58 -12.24
N HIS A 99 15.12 -0.92 -13.41
CA HIS A 99 15.52 -2.30 -13.73
C HIS A 99 16.70 -2.77 -12.87
N ARG A 100 17.67 -1.90 -12.62
CA ARG A 100 18.85 -2.17 -11.78
C ARG A 100 18.45 -2.34 -10.31
N ILE A 101 17.57 -1.44 -9.84
CA ILE A 101 16.99 -1.51 -8.50
C ILE A 101 16.16 -2.80 -8.34
N GLY A 102 15.30 -3.10 -9.32
CA GLY A 102 14.45 -4.30 -9.30
C GLY A 102 15.24 -5.60 -9.21
N ALA A 103 16.33 -5.73 -9.99
CA ALA A 103 17.23 -6.87 -9.88
C ALA A 103 17.88 -6.97 -8.49
N THR A 104 18.40 -5.84 -7.98
CA THR A 104 19.06 -5.80 -6.67
C THR A 104 18.09 -6.15 -5.52
N LEU A 105 16.83 -5.72 -5.60
CA LEU A 105 15.79 -6.10 -4.63
C LEU A 105 15.61 -7.62 -4.57
N GLN A 106 15.49 -8.27 -5.72
CA GLN A 106 15.31 -9.73 -5.82
C GLN A 106 16.56 -10.46 -5.31
N ASP A 107 17.76 -10.01 -5.68
CA ASP A 107 19.03 -10.56 -5.20
C ASP A 107 19.18 -10.47 -3.67
N LEU A 108 18.61 -9.44 -3.04
CA LEU A 108 18.59 -9.26 -1.59
C LEU A 108 17.44 -10.00 -0.90
N GLY A 109 16.67 -10.79 -1.64
CA GLY A 109 15.60 -11.64 -1.13
C GLY A 109 14.34 -10.89 -0.71
N PHE A 110 14.10 -9.69 -1.25
CA PHE A 110 12.77 -9.08 -1.21
C PHE A 110 11.82 -9.86 -2.12
N TRP A 111 10.53 -9.90 -1.76
CA TRP A 111 9.50 -10.51 -2.60
C TRP A 111 8.64 -9.44 -3.24
N VAL A 112 8.81 -9.28 -4.55
CA VAL A 112 8.02 -8.33 -5.36
C VAL A 112 6.55 -8.78 -5.37
N LEU A 113 5.66 -7.90 -4.91
CA LEU A 113 4.22 -8.13 -4.89
C LEU A 113 3.56 -7.55 -6.14
N ASN A 114 3.89 -6.30 -6.48
CA ASN A 114 3.46 -5.64 -7.71
C ASN A 114 4.52 -4.62 -8.15
N ASP A 115 4.70 -4.50 -9.46
CA ASP A 115 5.07 -3.24 -10.06
C ASP A 115 3.81 -2.39 -10.30
N VAL A 116 3.93 -1.08 -10.10
CA VAL A 116 2.85 -0.11 -10.26
C VAL A 116 3.33 1.02 -11.15
N VAL A 117 2.59 1.31 -12.20
CA VAL A 117 2.91 2.37 -13.16
C VAL A 117 2.20 3.65 -12.73
N TRP A 118 2.96 4.68 -12.34
CA TRP A 118 2.43 6.02 -12.22
C TRP A 118 2.35 6.66 -13.60
N ARG A 119 1.13 6.76 -14.13
CA ARG A 119 0.80 7.45 -15.38
C ARG A 119 0.59 8.94 -15.11
N LYS A 120 1.43 9.78 -15.72
CA LYS A 120 1.40 11.23 -15.59
C LYS A 120 0.30 11.79 -16.49
N THR A 121 -0.63 12.58 -15.96
CA THR A 121 -1.67 13.24 -16.78
C THR A 121 -1.11 14.40 -17.60
N ASN A 122 -0.06 15.04 -17.10
CA ASN A 122 0.56 16.24 -17.66
C ASN A 122 2.09 16.11 -17.76
N PRO A 123 2.64 15.08 -18.43
CA PRO A 123 4.08 14.90 -18.56
C PRO A 123 4.71 15.99 -19.42
N MET A 124 5.99 16.29 -19.19
CA MET A 124 6.77 17.11 -20.11
C MET A 124 6.89 16.38 -21.46
N PRO A 125 6.53 17.02 -22.59
CA PRO A 125 6.54 16.37 -23.90
C PRO A 125 7.97 16.12 -24.41
N ASN A 126 8.11 15.20 -25.37
CA ASN A 126 9.37 15.04 -26.10
C ASN A 126 9.52 16.19 -27.12
N PHE A 127 10.49 17.08 -26.92
CA PHE A 127 10.64 18.27 -27.77
C PHE A 127 11.33 18.02 -29.12
N ARG A 128 12.09 16.94 -29.27
CA ARG A 128 12.90 16.67 -30.48
C ARG A 128 12.29 15.60 -31.40
N GLY A 129 11.15 15.02 -31.04
CA GLY A 129 10.48 13.95 -31.81
C GLY A 129 11.34 12.69 -32.00
N ARG A 130 12.31 12.43 -31.10
CA ARG A 130 13.28 11.33 -31.26
C ARG A 130 12.88 10.05 -30.51
N ARG A 131 11.97 10.16 -29.55
CA ARG A 131 11.51 9.06 -28.68
C ARG A 131 10.05 9.31 -28.31
N PHE A 132 9.39 8.29 -27.74
CA PHE A 132 8.11 8.46 -27.06
C PHE A 132 8.24 9.46 -25.88
N THR A 133 7.15 10.15 -25.56
CA THR A 133 7.09 11.02 -24.37
C THR A 133 7.22 10.16 -23.11
N ASN A 134 8.13 10.55 -22.22
CA ASN A 134 8.31 9.87 -20.92
C ASN A 134 7.14 10.22 -19.97
N ALA A 135 6.02 9.53 -20.16
CA ALA A 135 4.73 9.81 -19.54
C ALA A 135 4.43 8.96 -18.30
N HIS A 136 5.40 8.19 -17.80
CA HIS A 136 5.22 7.39 -16.59
C HIS A 136 6.50 7.24 -15.78
N GLU A 137 6.34 6.74 -14.57
CA GLU A 137 7.37 6.19 -13.69
C GLU A 137 6.89 4.83 -13.15
N THR A 138 7.81 4.00 -12.70
CA THR A 138 7.51 2.67 -12.17
C THR A 138 7.85 2.62 -10.69
N LEU A 139 6.88 2.19 -9.89
CA LEU A 139 7.07 1.84 -8.49
C LEU A 139 7.15 0.32 -8.37
N ILE A 140 7.97 -0.18 -7.45
CA ILE A 140 8.04 -1.60 -7.08
C ILE A 140 7.64 -1.72 -5.62
N TRP A 141 6.58 -2.49 -5.35
CA TRP A 141 6.15 -2.85 -4.00
C TRP A 141 6.65 -4.25 -3.64
N CYS A 142 7.38 -4.35 -2.54
CA CYS A 142 7.93 -5.59 -2.03
C CYS A 142 7.47 -5.88 -0.60
N ALA A 143 7.24 -7.15 -0.29
CA ALA A 143 7.37 -7.66 1.06
C ALA A 143 8.85 -7.90 1.39
N ARG A 144 9.21 -7.85 2.69
CA ARG A 144 10.61 -8.06 3.14
C ARG A 144 11.23 -9.39 2.68
N SER A 145 10.42 -10.43 2.48
CA SER A 145 10.84 -11.73 1.96
C SER A 145 9.66 -12.55 1.46
N GLU A 146 9.91 -13.61 0.69
CA GLU A 146 8.87 -14.55 0.20
C GLU A 146 8.07 -15.18 1.35
N LYS A 147 8.74 -15.47 2.47
CA LYS A 147 8.14 -16.08 3.65
C LYS A 147 7.45 -15.06 4.58
N ALA A 148 7.43 -13.78 4.22
CA ALA A 148 6.82 -12.74 5.05
C ALA A 148 5.31 -13.01 5.18
N LYS A 149 4.82 -13.01 6.41
CA LYS A 149 3.40 -13.17 6.72
C LYS A 149 2.84 -11.86 7.27
N GLY A 150 1.58 -11.58 6.93
CA GLY A 150 0.85 -10.45 7.53
C GLY A 150 1.37 -9.06 7.12
N TYR A 151 1.97 -8.94 5.93
CA TYR A 151 2.23 -7.61 5.37
C TYR A 151 0.91 -6.85 5.17
N THR A 152 0.94 -5.55 5.38
CA THR A 152 -0.26 -4.72 5.31
C THR A 152 -0.66 -4.49 3.86
N PHE A 153 -1.90 -4.85 3.53
CA PHE A 153 -2.57 -4.38 2.32
C PHE A 153 -4.04 -4.08 2.65
N ASN A 154 -4.38 -2.79 2.68
CA ASN A 154 -5.71 -2.28 3.00
C ASN A 154 -6.62 -2.37 1.78
N TYR A 155 -6.89 -3.61 1.33
CA TYR A 155 -7.65 -3.89 0.10
C TYR A 155 -8.99 -3.16 0.03
N GLU A 156 -9.79 -3.21 1.10
CA GLU A 156 -11.11 -2.55 1.11
C GLU A 156 -10.99 -1.02 1.01
N ALA A 157 -9.97 -0.42 1.64
CA ALA A 157 -9.72 1.01 1.52
C ALA A 157 -9.33 1.39 0.08
N MET A 158 -8.47 0.59 -0.56
CA MET A 158 -8.07 0.82 -1.95
C MET A 158 -9.21 0.59 -2.94
N LYS A 159 -10.10 -0.35 -2.65
CA LYS A 159 -11.33 -0.59 -3.41
C LYS A 159 -12.32 0.57 -3.25
N ALA A 160 -12.49 1.07 -2.03
CA ALA A 160 -13.35 2.24 -1.75
C ALA A 160 -12.81 3.51 -2.43
N LEU A 161 -11.49 3.74 -2.40
CA LEU A 161 -10.83 4.86 -3.09
C LEU A 161 -11.01 4.81 -4.61
N ASN A 162 -11.36 3.65 -5.16
CA ASN A 162 -11.58 3.42 -6.58
C ASN A 162 -13.05 3.05 -6.86
N GLU A 163 -13.98 3.72 -6.16
CA GLU A 163 -15.43 3.64 -6.39
C GLU A 163 -16.01 2.22 -6.31
N GLY A 164 -15.47 1.41 -5.39
CA GLY A 164 -15.90 0.03 -5.18
C GLY A 164 -15.31 -0.96 -6.17
N LEU A 165 -14.45 -0.53 -7.10
CA LEU A 165 -13.68 -1.40 -7.99
C LEU A 165 -12.29 -1.66 -7.42
N GLN A 166 -11.75 -2.86 -7.67
CA GLN A 166 -10.39 -3.17 -7.25
C GLN A 166 -9.38 -2.19 -7.86
N MET A 167 -8.52 -1.62 -7.02
CA MET A 167 -7.45 -0.72 -7.47
C MET A 167 -6.49 -1.48 -8.41
N ARG A 168 -6.17 -0.85 -9.54
CA ARG A 168 -5.28 -1.41 -10.56
C ARG A 168 -3.82 -1.05 -10.28
N SER A 169 -2.90 -1.69 -11.01
CA SER A 169 -1.47 -1.37 -10.98
C SER A 169 -1.09 -0.15 -11.85
N ASP A 170 -2.04 0.50 -12.53
CA ASP A 170 -1.78 1.72 -13.30
C ASP A 170 -2.51 2.92 -12.70
N TRP A 171 -1.74 3.85 -12.14
CA TRP A 171 -2.25 4.99 -11.37
C TRP A 171 -2.14 6.27 -12.17
N LEU A 172 -3.28 6.82 -12.58
CA LEU A 172 -3.35 8.13 -13.23
C LEU A 172 -3.33 9.24 -12.17
N ILE A 173 -2.23 10.00 -12.11
CA ILE A 173 -2.00 11.08 -11.13
C ILE A 173 -1.21 12.22 -11.81
N PRO A 174 -1.56 13.50 -11.60
CA PRO A 174 -0.79 14.64 -12.13
C PRO A 174 0.60 14.79 -11.49
N LEU A 175 1.48 15.52 -12.17
CA LEU A 175 2.74 16.00 -11.59
C LEU A 175 2.50 16.98 -10.44
N CYS A 176 3.46 17.04 -9.51
CA CYS A 176 3.51 18.06 -8.45
C CYS A 176 3.72 19.45 -9.07
N THR A 177 2.64 20.23 -9.10
CA THR A 177 2.55 21.56 -9.74
C THR A 177 1.63 22.48 -8.92
N GLY A 178 1.55 23.76 -9.27
CA GLY A 178 0.68 24.70 -8.57
C GLY A 178 1.12 24.97 -7.14
N HIS A 179 0.16 25.05 -6.22
CA HIS A 179 0.39 25.37 -4.81
C HIS A 179 1.13 24.26 -4.04
N GLU A 180 1.04 23.01 -4.50
CA GLU A 180 1.75 21.89 -3.88
C GLU A 180 3.26 21.95 -4.14
N ARG A 181 3.67 22.57 -5.26
CA ARG A 181 5.07 22.66 -5.66
C ARG A 181 5.78 23.72 -4.83
N LEU A 182 6.68 23.28 -3.96
CA LEU A 182 7.40 24.16 -3.05
C LEU A 182 8.37 25.04 -3.80
N LYS A 183 8.48 26.28 -3.33
CA LYS A 183 9.36 27.29 -3.88
C LYS A 183 10.35 27.78 -2.85
N ASP A 184 11.54 28.15 -3.29
CA ASP A 184 12.51 28.86 -2.47
C ASP A 184 12.16 30.36 -2.36
N ASP A 185 12.97 31.10 -1.60
CA ASP A 185 12.80 32.55 -1.39
C ASP A 185 12.88 33.35 -2.70
N ALA A 186 13.53 32.82 -3.73
CA ALA A 186 13.61 33.41 -5.06
C ALA A 186 12.40 33.07 -5.96
N GLY A 187 11.43 32.30 -5.45
CA GLY A 187 10.25 31.85 -6.18
C GLY A 187 10.52 30.72 -7.18
N GLN A 188 11.73 30.15 -7.17
CA GLN A 188 12.14 29.01 -8.00
C GLN A 188 11.75 27.71 -7.32
N LYS A 189 11.86 26.56 -8.01
CA LYS A 189 11.49 25.27 -7.43
C LYS A 189 12.46 24.92 -6.30
N ALA A 190 11.95 24.66 -5.10
CA ALA A 190 12.80 24.26 -3.97
C ALA A 190 13.47 22.88 -4.18
N HIS A 191 12.84 22.00 -4.98
CA HIS A 191 13.40 20.70 -5.36
C HIS A 191 13.06 20.34 -6.81
N PRO A 192 14.02 19.79 -7.58
CA PRO A 192 13.80 19.47 -8.99
C PRO A 192 12.82 18.30 -9.18
N THR A 193 12.85 17.32 -8.28
CA THR A 193 12.12 16.04 -8.42
C THR A 193 11.03 15.80 -7.36
N GLN A 194 10.48 16.86 -6.74
CA GLN A 194 9.39 16.73 -5.75
C GLN A 194 8.23 15.87 -6.28
N LYS A 195 7.90 14.78 -5.56
CA LYS A 195 6.79 13.88 -5.90
C LYS A 195 5.44 14.41 -5.43
N PRO A 196 4.35 14.12 -6.16
CA PRO A 196 3.01 14.55 -5.80
C PRO A 196 2.50 13.83 -4.54
N GLU A 197 1.89 14.56 -3.61
CA GLU A 197 1.32 14.02 -2.37
C GLU A 197 0.28 12.94 -2.62
N ALA A 198 -0.49 13.05 -3.70
CA ALA A 198 -1.49 12.05 -4.09
C ALA A 198 -0.90 10.66 -4.35
N LEU A 199 0.35 10.59 -4.83
CA LEU A 199 1.04 9.32 -5.04
C LEU A 199 1.39 8.68 -3.68
N LEU A 200 2.00 9.44 -2.78
CA LEU A 200 2.35 8.98 -1.44
C LEU A 200 1.11 8.66 -0.61
N HIS A 201 0.01 9.39 -0.82
CA HIS A 201 -1.26 9.10 -0.17
C HIS A 201 -1.74 7.69 -0.51
N ARG A 202 -1.71 7.29 -1.79
CA ARG A 202 -2.07 5.92 -2.20
C ARG A 202 -1.13 4.88 -1.60
N VAL A 203 0.19 5.11 -1.63
CA VAL A 203 1.20 4.18 -1.08
C VAL A 203 0.97 3.96 0.42
N ILE A 204 0.93 5.03 1.20
CA ILE A 204 0.80 4.98 2.67
C ILE A 204 -0.57 4.41 3.05
N LEU A 205 -1.65 4.84 2.40
CA LEU A 205 -2.99 4.32 2.68
C LEU A 205 -3.10 2.82 2.32
N ALA A 206 -2.48 2.37 1.23
CA ALA A 206 -2.54 0.97 0.81
C ALA A 206 -1.78 0.04 1.76
N THR A 207 -0.62 0.46 2.26
CA THR A 207 0.39 -0.46 2.82
C THR A 207 0.88 -0.13 4.23
N SER A 208 0.16 0.75 4.95
CA SER A 208 0.39 1.03 6.37
C SER A 208 -0.92 1.24 7.13
N LYS A 209 -0.87 1.20 8.46
CA LYS A 209 -1.94 1.52 9.39
C LYS A 209 -1.62 2.83 10.12
N PRO A 210 -2.61 3.52 10.72
CA PRO A 210 -2.32 4.60 11.66
C PRO A 210 -1.28 4.16 12.72
N GLU A 211 -0.43 5.09 13.14
CA GLU A 211 0.71 4.90 14.06
C GLU A 211 1.90 4.07 13.56
N ASP A 212 1.80 3.42 12.39
CA ASP A 212 2.93 2.78 11.72
C ASP A 212 4.04 3.80 11.43
N VAL A 213 5.30 3.34 11.42
CA VAL A 213 6.47 4.16 11.13
C VAL A 213 6.84 4.03 9.65
N VAL A 214 6.77 5.13 8.91
CA VAL A 214 7.20 5.24 7.51
C VAL A 214 8.61 5.83 7.44
N LEU A 215 9.57 5.06 6.93
CA LEU A 215 10.93 5.51 6.66
C LEU A 215 11.04 5.98 5.20
N ASP A 216 11.68 7.13 5.01
CA ASP A 216 12.11 7.62 3.71
C ASP A 216 13.61 7.95 3.74
N PRO A 217 14.46 7.14 3.08
CA PRO A 217 15.90 7.36 3.06
C PRO A 217 16.35 8.48 2.11
N PHE A 218 15.44 9.03 1.29
CA PHE A 218 15.71 10.07 0.29
C PHE A 218 14.64 11.17 0.41
N PHE A 219 14.62 11.81 1.57
CA PHE A 219 13.45 12.57 2.03
C PHE A 219 13.16 13.84 1.22
N GLY A 220 14.19 14.44 0.60
CA GLY A 220 14.07 15.68 -0.16
C GLY A 220 13.34 16.75 0.66
N THR A 221 12.32 17.36 0.07
CA THR A 221 11.47 18.37 0.73
C THR A 221 10.28 17.78 1.50
N GLY A 222 10.41 16.52 1.96
CA GLY A 222 9.54 15.93 2.98
C GLY A 222 8.14 15.50 2.54
N THR A 223 7.92 15.17 1.26
CA THR A 223 6.58 14.71 0.78
C THR A 223 6.09 13.51 1.58
N THR A 224 6.93 12.51 1.83
CA THR A 224 6.55 11.31 2.60
C THR A 224 6.17 11.68 4.03
N GLY A 225 6.93 12.54 4.70
CA GLY A 225 6.66 12.97 6.07
C GLY A 225 5.37 13.81 6.19
N ALA A 226 5.14 14.71 5.23
CA ALA A 226 3.93 15.52 5.19
C ALA A 226 2.67 14.64 5.04
N VAL A 227 2.69 13.68 4.13
CA VAL A 227 1.56 12.76 3.92
C VAL A 227 1.42 11.77 5.08
N ALA A 228 2.51 11.24 5.62
CA ALA A 228 2.48 10.36 6.78
C ALA A 228 1.84 11.06 7.99
N LYS A 229 2.29 12.27 8.32
CA LYS A 229 1.72 13.09 9.41
C LYS A 229 0.24 13.37 9.18
N ARG A 230 -0.15 13.76 7.96
CA ARG A 230 -1.57 14.03 7.61
C ARG A 230 -2.44 12.79 7.81
N LEU A 231 -1.94 11.61 7.44
CA LEU A 231 -2.62 10.33 7.57
C LEU A 231 -2.45 9.67 8.95
N GLY A 232 -1.93 10.37 9.96
CA GLY A 232 -1.75 9.81 11.30
C GLY A 232 -0.76 8.65 11.37
N ARG A 233 0.28 8.66 10.54
CA ARG A 233 1.44 7.78 10.63
C ARG A 233 2.61 8.55 11.23
N ARG A 234 3.54 7.82 11.85
CA ARG A 234 4.83 8.36 12.23
C ARG A 234 5.79 8.29 11.06
N TYR A 235 6.80 9.15 11.04
CA TYR A 235 7.81 9.12 9.97
C TYR A 235 9.24 9.27 10.48
N ILE A 236 10.17 8.72 9.71
CA ILE A 236 11.60 8.99 9.80
C ILE A 236 12.05 9.41 8.40
N GLY A 237 12.44 10.67 8.24
CA GLY A 237 13.02 11.18 7.00
C GLY A 237 14.54 11.26 7.12
N ILE A 238 15.27 10.84 6.09
CA ILE A 238 16.72 11.03 6.01
C ILE A 238 17.03 11.85 4.76
N GLU A 239 17.78 12.94 4.93
CA GLU A 239 18.20 13.81 3.84
C GLU A 239 19.60 14.36 4.12
N ARG A 240 20.44 14.41 3.09
CA ARG A 240 21.82 14.90 3.21
C ARG A 240 21.89 16.42 3.07
N GLU A 241 21.11 16.99 2.15
CA GLU A 241 21.15 18.40 1.81
C GLU A 241 20.33 19.24 2.82
N LYS A 242 21.03 20.01 3.67
CA LYS A 242 20.41 20.82 4.74
C LYS A 242 19.34 21.80 4.25
N GLN A 243 19.49 22.31 3.03
CA GLN A 243 18.50 23.19 2.41
C GLN A 243 17.14 22.50 2.21
N TYR A 244 17.15 21.22 1.79
CA TYR A 244 15.91 20.45 1.60
C TYR A 244 15.29 20.07 2.94
N VAL A 245 16.13 19.78 3.95
CA VAL A 245 15.69 19.54 5.33
C VAL A 245 14.93 20.74 5.89
N ALA A 246 15.46 21.95 5.75
CA ALA A 246 14.81 23.16 6.25
C ALA A 246 13.40 23.35 5.61
N VAL A 247 13.30 23.16 4.29
CA VAL A 247 12.02 23.21 3.58
C VAL A 247 11.07 22.10 4.05
N ALA A 248 11.58 20.90 4.29
CA ALA A 248 10.79 19.78 4.80
C ALA A 248 10.24 20.05 6.21
N GLU A 249 11.06 20.61 7.10
CA GLU A 249 10.67 20.97 8.47
C GLU A 249 9.53 22.00 8.46
N GLU A 250 9.66 23.08 7.70
CA GLU A 250 8.63 24.11 7.57
C GLU A 250 7.33 23.53 7.00
N ARG A 251 7.44 22.78 5.89
CA ARG A 251 6.29 22.13 5.25
C ARG A 251 5.55 21.22 6.23
N ILE A 252 6.27 20.36 6.96
CA ILE A 252 5.66 19.37 7.84
C ILE A 252 5.10 20.04 9.09
N ALA A 253 5.72 21.11 9.60
CA ALA A 253 5.18 21.90 10.70
C ALA A 253 3.78 22.44 10.37
N ALA A 254 3.55 22.89 9.13
CA ALA A 254 2.27 23.40 8.65
C ALA A 254 1.19 22.31 8.43
N VAL A 255 1.55 21.02 8.46
CA VAL A 255 0.57 19.93 8.27
C VAL A 255 -0.15 19.61 9.57
N SER A 256 -1.48 19.70 9.54
CA SER A 256 -2.36 19.16 10.57
C SER A 256 -2.76 17.70 10.25
N PRO A 257 -2.65 16.77 11.22
CA PRO A 257 -3.22 15.42 11.08
C PRO A 257 -4.72 15.47 10.84
N LEU A 258 -5.24 14.54 10.04
CA LEU A 258 -6.68 14.35 9.88
C LEU A 258 -7.31 13.89 11.21
N PRO A 259 -8.60 14.20 11.45
CA PRO A 259 -9.29 13.75 12.64
C PRO A 259 -9.37 12.21 12.68
N PRO A 260 -9.34 11.58 13.87
CA PRO A 260 -9.31 10.12 14.01
C PRO A 260 -10.41 9.38 13.24
N ASP A 261 -11.61 9.95 13.16
CA ASP A 261 -12.72 9.35 12.42
C ASP A 261 -12.46 9.27 10.91
N ALA A 262 -11.78 10.25 10.33
CA ALA A 262 -11.39 10.24 8.92
C ALA A 262 -10.24 9.26 8.63
N LEU A 263 -9.53 8.79 9.67
CA LEU A 263 -8.43 7.82 9.55
C LEU A 263 -8.88 6.36 9.73
N LYS A 264 -10.14 6.12 10.10
CA LYS A 264 -10.69 4.78 10.25
C LYS A 264 -10.66 4.05 8.91
N ALA A 265 -9.97 2.91 8.88
CA ALA A 265 -9.92 2.07 7.71
C ALA A 265 -11.28 1.39 7.47
N THR A 266 -11.65 1.20 6.20
CA THR A 266 -12.79 0.34 5.85
C THR A 266 -12.51 -1.09 6.34
N PRO A 267 -13.31 -1.64 7.26
CA PRO A 267 -13.04 -2.95 7.83
C PRO A 267 -13.22 -4.05 6.77
N SER A 268 -12.29 -5.00 6.76
CA SER A 268 -12.45 -6.20 5.93
C SER A 268 -13.49 -7.14 6.53
N LYS A 269 -14.30 -7.80 5.69
CA LYS A 269 -15.17 -8.91 6.14
C LYS A 269 -14.40 -10.04 6.84
N ARG A 270 -13.10 -10.17 6.58
CA ARG A 270 -12.20 -11.13 7.26
C ARG A 270 -11.83 -10.70 8.69
N ALA A 271 -11.90 -9.42 9.00
CA ALA A 271 -11.60 -8.87 10.32
C ALA A 271 -12.83 -8.87 11.25
N ALA A 272 -14.04 -9.04 10.68
CA ALA A 272 -15.26 -9.17 11.47
C ALA A 272 -15.18 -10.39 12.41
N PRO A 273 -15.77 -10.31 13.62
CA PRO A 273 -15.80 -11.43 14.57
C PRO A 273 -16.22 -12.73 13.90
N ARG A 274 -15.48 -13.81 14.21
CA ARG A 274 -15.79 -15.15 13.68
C ARG A 274 -17.03 -15.67 14.38
N VAL A 275 -18.12 -15.81 13.63
CA VAL A 275 -19.33 -16.50 14.06
C VAL A 275 -19.32 -17.90 13.44
N PRO A 276 -19.09 -18.97 14.21
CA PRO A 276 -19.20 -20.34 13.69
C PRO A 276 -20.67 -20.69 13.43
N PHE A 277 -20.92 -21.62 12.51
CA PHE A 277 -22.28 -22.05 12.18
C PHE A 277 -23.04 -22.63 13.37
N GLY A 278 -22.34 -23.36 14.26
CA GLY A 278 -22.92 -23.88 15.51
C GLY A 278 -23.55 -22.79 16.38
N SER A 279 -23.04 -21.55 16.38
CA SER A 279 -23.64 -20.46 17.13
C SER A 279 -25.03 -20.04 16.62
N LEU A 280 -25.37 -20.32 15.35
CA LEU A 280 -26.74 -20.14 14.86
C LEU A 280 -27.67 -21.19 15.48
N ILE A 281 -27.17 -22.39 15.74
CA ILE A 281 -27.91 -23.49 16.35
C ILE A 281 -28.10 -23.25 17.84
N GLU A 282 -27.02 -22.90 18.55
CA GLU A 282 -27.04 -22.58 19.98
C GLU A 282 -28.00 -21.44 20.32
N ARG A 283 -28.15 -20.47 19.41
CA ARG A 283 -29.07 -19.33 19.54
C ARG A 283 -30.49 -19.63 19.05
N GLY A 284 -30.77 -20.84 18.58
CA GLY A 284 -32.08 -21.25 18.07
C GLY A 284 -32.49 -20.58 16.76
N LEU A 285 -31.54 -19.99 16.02
CA LEU A 285 -31.81 -19.37 14.71
C LEU A 285 -31.94 -20.42 13.59
N ILE A 286 -31.36 -21.60 13.79
CA ILE A 286 -31.51 -22.79 12.96
C ILE A 286 -31.65 -23.99 13.89
N ALA A 287 -32.64 -24.86 13.68
CA ALA A 287 -32.83 -26.04 14.50
C ALA A 287 -32.04 -27.25 13.97
N PRO A 288 -31.53 -28.15 14.83
CA PRO A 288 -31.13 -29.48 14.40
C PRO A 288 -32.30 -30.21 13.72
N GLY A 289 -32.04 -30.91 12.62
CA GLY A 289 -33.04 -31.54 11.76
C GLY A 289 -33.62 -30.61 10.68
N GLU A 290 -33.35 -29.30 10.77
CA GLU A 290 -33.79 -28.35 9.74
C GLU A 290 -33.06 -28.59 8.42
N THR A 291 -33.75 -28.39 7.30
CA THR A 291 -33.18 -28.62 5.96
C THR A 291 -32.71 -27.31 5.36
N LEU A 292 -31.42 -27.25 5.01
CA LEU A 292 -30.84 -26.20 4.19
C LEU A 292 -30.89 -26.56 2.71
N TYR A 293 -31.01 -25.56 1.85
CA TYR A 293 -31.09 -25.70 0.40
C TYR A 293 -30.02 -24.87 -0.31
N ASP A 294 -29.65 -25.22 -1.54
CA ASP A 294 -29.04 -24.24 -2.42
C ASP A 294 -30.10 -23.22 -2.90
N ARG A 295 -29.67 -22.13 -3.54
CA ARG A 295 -30.57 -21.06 -4.01
C ARG A 295 -31.69 -21.56 -4.93
N MET A 296 -31.44 -22.64 -5.70
CA MET A 296 -32.41 -23.20 -6.64
C MET A 296 -33.22 -24.36 -6.06
N LYS A 297 -33.04 -24.72 -4.78
CA LYS A 297 -33.65 -25.89 -4.11
C LYS A 297 -33.40 -27.23 -4.83
N ARG A 298 -32.29 -27.34 -5.55
CA ARG A 298 -31.81 -28.57 -6.22
C ARG A 298 -31.09 -29.50 -5.26
N VAL A 299 -30.38 -28.94 -4.30
CA VAL A 299 -29.63 -29.67 -3.28
C VAL A 299 -30.21 -29.34 -1.93
N ARG A 300 -30.28 -30.36 -1.06
CA ARG A 300 -30.68 -30.21 0.33
C ARG A 300 -29.71 -30.91 1.28
N ALA A 301 -29.48 -30.32 2.44
CA ALA A 301 -28.68 -30.90 3.50
C ALA A 301 -29.36 -30.68 4.86
N GLU A 302 -29.29 -31.67 5.73
CA GLU A 302 -29.92 -31.63 7.05
C GLU A 302 -28.93 -31.12 8.11
N VAL A 303 -29.39 -30.23 8.99
CA VAL A 303 -28.58 -29.63 10.05
C VAL A 303 -28.44 -30.61 11.21
N ARG A 304 -27.23 -30.81 11.71
CA ARG A 304 -26.95 -31.62 12.90
C ARG A 304 -26.66 -30.74 14.11
N ALA A 305 -26.90 -31.29 15.31
CA ALA A 305 -26.75 -30.57 16.58
C ALA A 305 -25.33 -30.06 16.86
N ASP A 306 -24.30 -30.66 16.25
CA ASP A 306 -22.89 -30.27 16.37
C ASP A 306 -22.46 -29.17 15.38
N GLY A 307 -23.38 -28.63 14.57
CA GLY A 307 -23.07 -27.64 13.54
C GLY A 307 -22.52 -28.24 12.25
N SER A 308 -22.58 -29.56 12.06
CA SER A 308 -22.34 -30.18 10.77
C SER A 308 -23.62 -30.27 9.93
N LEU A 309 -23.46 -30.46 8.62
CA LEU A 309 -24.56 -30.76 7.70
C LEU A 309 -24.44 -32.20 7.19
N ALA A 310 -25.57 -32.88 7.04
CA ALA A 310 -25.68 -34.18 6.40
C ALA A 310 -26.20 -34.02 4.96
N LEU A 311 -25.39 -34.43 3.97
CA LEU A 311 -25.76 -34.46 2.56
C LEU A 311 -25.81 -35.92 2.10
N GLY A 312 -26.99 -36.54 2.20
CA GLY A 312 -27.15 -37.98 2.01
C GLY A 312 -26.38 -38.75 3.09
N ARG A 313 -25.42 -39.59 2.70
CA ARG A 313 -24.59 -40.39 3.63
C ARG A 313 -23.34 -39.65 4.13
N ARG A 314 -23.05 -38.47 3.60
CA ARG A 314 -21.84 -37.70 3.93
C ARG A 314 -22.16 -36.64 4.97
N THR A 315 -21.19 -36.32 5.81
CA THR A 315 -21.34 -35.30 6.84
C THR A 315 -20.08 -34.44 6.91
N GLY A 316 -20.26 -33.15 7.14
CA GLY A 316 -19.14 -32.24 7.36
C GLY A 316 -19.60 -30.80 7.60
N SER A 317 -18.66 -29.86 7.60
CA SER A 317 -19.00 -28.45 7.76
C SER A 317 -19.85 -27.92 6.60
N ILE A 318 -20.51 -26.78 6.81
CA ILE A 318 -21.26 -26.07 5.77
C ILE A 318 -20.45 -25.83 4.49
N HIS A 319 -19.14 -25.62 4.62
CA HIS A 319 -18.22 -25.38 3.50
C HIS A 319 -17.92 -26.67 2.74
N ARG A 320 -17.58 -27.75 3.46
CA ARG A 320 -17.26 -29.04 2.85
C ARG A 320 -18.47 -29.62 2.13
N MET A 321 -19.64 -29.62 2.79
CA MET A 321 -20.87 -30.12 2.17
C MET A 321 -21.32 -29.28 0.99
N GLY A 322 -21.12 -27.95 1.03
CA GLY A 322 -21.41 -27.09 -0.13
C GLY A 322 -20.45 -27.33 -1.30
N ALA A 323 -19.18 -27.65 -1.04
CA ALA A 323 -18.20 -27.99 -2.07
C ALA A 323 -18.53 -29.34 -2.72
N GLU A 324 -18.85 -30.35 -1.89
CA GLU A 324 -19.27 -31.67 -2.35
C GLU A 324 -20.59 -31.63 -3.14
N ALA A 325 -21.55 -30.78 -2.75
CA ALA A 325 -22.81 -30.56 -3.46
C ALA A 325 -22.61 -30.01 -4.89
N GLN A 326 -21.56 -29.21 -5.09
CA GLN A 326 -21.25 -28.56 -6.37
C GLN A 326 -20.19 -29.32 -7.18
N ASN A 327 -19.62 -30.40 -6.64
CA ASN A 327 -18.42 -31.05 -7.16
C ASN A 327 -17.27 -30.05 -7.40
N ALA A 328 -17.06 -29.14 -6.44
CA ALA A 328 -16.10 -28.05 -6.50
C ALA A 328 -14.98 -28.23 -5.46
N PRO A 329 -13.76 -27.68 -5.69
CA PRO A 329 -12.66 -27.79 -4.72
C PRO A 329 -12.88 -26.99 -3.43
N ALA A 330 -13.73 -25.95 -3.47
CA ALA A 330 -14.07 -25.13 -2.32
C ALA A 330 -15.48 -24.51 -2.46
N CYS A 331 -16.10 -24.16 -1.33
CA CYS A 331 -17.38 -23.48 -1.28
C CYS A 331 -17.47 -22.55 -0.06
N ASN A 332 -18.00 -21.34 -0.25
CA ASN A 332 -18.47 -20.52 0.85
C ASN A 332 -19.89 -20.97 1.26
N GLY A 333 -19.98 -21.86 2.25
CA GLY A 333 -21.24 -22.42 2.73
C GLY A 333 -22.24 -21.35 3.21
N TRP A 334 -21.75 -20.21 3.70
CA TRP A 334 -22.62 -19.13 4.19
C TRP A 334 -23.53 -18.54 3.12
N THR A 335 -23.00 -18.36 1.90
CA THR A 335 -23.73 -17.80 0.77
C THR A 335 -24.37 -18.87 -0.11
N PHE A 336 -23.89 -20.11 -0.02
CA PHE A 336 -24.42 -21.23 -0.80
C PHE A 336 -25.70 -21.80 -0.17
N TRP A 337 -25.68 -22.07 1.14
CA TRP A 337 -26.81 -22.65 1.85
C TRP A 337 -27.83 -21.59 2.25
N HIS A 338 -29.09 -21.94 2.10
CA HIS A 338 -30.24 -21.11 2.43
C HIS A 338 -31.18 -21.88 3.35
N VAL A 339 -31.82 -21.16 4.25
CA VAL A 339 -32.86 -21.65 5.14
C VAL A 339 -34.18 -20.96 4.81
N THR A 340 -35.30 -21.59 5.11
CA THR A 340 -36.61 -20.96 4.94
C THR A 340 -36.91 -20.15 6.20
N ASP A 341 -37.08 -18.84 6.07
CA ASP A 341 -37.41 -17.99 7.21
C ASP A 341 -38.86 -18.18 7.70
N GLY A 342 -39.22 -17.55 8.82
CA GLY A 342 -40.57 -17.61 9.38
C GLY A 342 -41.66 -17.01 8.48
N LYS A 343 -41.31 -16.38 7.35
CA LYS A 343 -42.23 -15.87 6.32
C LYS A 343 -42.29 -16.78 5.10
N GLY A 344 -41.63 -17.94 5.13
CA GLY A 344 -41.58 -18.89 4.02
C GLY A 344 -40.59 -18.51 2.91
N GLN A 345 -39.76 -17.48 3.10
CA GLN A 345 -38.79 -17.03 2.11
C GLN A 345 -37.45 -17.74 2.27
N LEU A 346 -36.83 -18.09 1.15
CA LEU A 346 -35.53 -18.73 1.15
C LEU A 346 -34.43 -17.66 1.28
N VAL A 347 -33.74 -17.63 2.41
CA VAL A 347 -32.70 -16.64 2.73
C VAL A 347 -31.34 -17.31 2.95
N PRO A 348 -30.23 -16.72 2.51
CA PRO A 348 -28.90 -17.29 2.74
C PRO A 348 -28.60 -17.30 4.24
N ILE A 349 -27.97 -18.37 4.74
CA ILE A 349 -27.61 -18.48 6.16
C ILE A 349 -26.61 -17.38 6.60
N ASP A 350 -25.94 -16.73 5.64
CA ASP A 350 -25.11 -15.54 5.88
C ASP A 350 -25.88 -14.40 6.54
N SER A 351 -27.16 -14.23 6.20
CA SER A 351 -28.02 -13.18 6.79
C SER A 351 -28.26 -13.40 8.28
N LEU A 352 -28.31 -14.66 8.73
CA LEU A 352 -28.43 -15.01 10.15
C LEU A 352 -27.10 -14.79 10.88
N ARG A 353 -25.97 -15.06 10.21
CA ARG A 353 -24.64 -14.76 10.73
C ARG A 353 -24.47 -13.26 10.98
N ASP A 354 -24.96 -12.42 10.06
CA ASP A 354 -24.86 -10.97 10.21
C ASP A 354 -25.75 -10.44 11.35
N LYS A 355 -26.93 -11.04 11.60
CA LYS A 355 -27.73 -10.75 12.82
C LYS A 355 -26.94 -11.03 14.09
N VAL A 356 -26.32 -12.20 14.18
CA VAL A 356 -25.50 -12.57 15.34
C VAL A 356 -24.29 -11.66 15.51
N ARG A 357 -23.70 -11.16 14.42
CA ARG A 357 -22.62 -10.16 14.49
C ARG A 357 -23.09 -8.82 15.05
N GLY A 358 -24.27 -8.37 14.65
CA GLY A 358 -24.87 -7.13 15.16
C GLY A 358 -25.14 -7.14 16.66
N ASP A 359 -25.29 -8.32 17.28
CA ASP A 359 -25.42 -8.43 18.75
C ASP A 359 -24.09 -8.17 19.50
N PHE A 360 -22.94 -8.15 18.82
CA PHE A 360 -21.62 -7.91 19.41
C PHE A 360 -21.08 -6.49 19.16
N GLU A 361 -21.78 -5.68 18.37
CA GLU A 361 -21.47 -4.28 18.06
C GLU A 361 -22.37 -3.36 18.91
#